data_AF-A0A2H0VUJ2-F1
#
_entry.id   AF-A0A2H0VUJ2-F1
#
_cell.length_a   1.000
_cell.length_b   1.000
_cell.length_c   1.000
_cell.angle_alpha   90.00
_cell.angle_beta   90.00
_cell.angle_gamma   90.00
#
_symmetry.space_group_name_H-M   'P 1'
#
loop_
_entity.id
_entity.type
_entity.pdbx_description
1 polymer ?
#
loop_
_entity_poly.entity_id
_entity_poly.type
_entity_poly.pdbx_seq_one_letter_code
_entity_poly.pdbx_strand_id
1 'polypeptide(L)'
;MHEIQVKHREFTKKRNWEQFHSPKNLAAALSVEASELLEIFMWLKSDQPLTPTQLQNVRDEMGDIYLYLLRLADVLNIDLLEATREKFAKVEEKYTLEKSLELTRSLTHT
;
A
#
# COMPACT_ATOMS: atom_id res chain seq x y z
N MET A 1 19.36 1.80 -0.27
CA MET A 1 18.27 2.59 0.35
C MET A 1 17.48 3.25 -0.77
N HIS A 2 16.15 3.21 -0.76
CA HIS A 2 15.32 3.74 -1.85
C HIS A 2 15.53 5.26 -1.96
N GLU A 3 15.74 5.82 -3.15
CA GLU A 3 15.99 7.26 -3.35
C GLU A 3 14.91 8.13 -2.68
N ILE A 4 13.65 7.67 -2.75
CA ILE A 4 12.50 8.38 -2.18
C ILE A 4 12.49 8.36 -0.65
N GLN A 5 13.02 7.31 -0.01
CA GLN A 5 13.13 7.24 1.45
C GLN A 5 14.11 8.29 1.98
N VAL A 6 15.22 8.49 1.25
CA VAL A 6 16.21 9.51 1.59
C VAL A 6 15.60 10.90 1.46
N LYS A 7 14.97 11.20 0.32
CA LYS A 7 14.28 12.48 0.08
C LYS A 7 13.19 12.76 1.12
N HIS A 8 12.38 11.76 1.47
CA HIS A 8 11.33 11.90 2.47
C HIS A 8 11.90 12.16 3.87
N ARG A 9 12.94 11.43 4.28
CA ARG A 9 13.62 11.66 5.57
C ARG A 9 14.22 13.06 5.66
N GLU A 10 14.87 13.53 4.60
CA GLU A 10 15.40 14.89 4.56
C GLU A 10 14.29 15.95 4.64
N PHE A 11 13.17 15.71 3.93
CA PHE A 11 12.00 16.59 3.95
C PHE A 11 11.40 16.71 5.35
N THR A 12 11.25 15.59 6.07
CA THR A 12 10.66 15.55 7.41
C THR A 12 11.60 16.13 8.45
N LYS A 13 12.90 15.85 8.35
CA LYS A 13 13.93 16.37 9.26
C LYS A 13 14.05 17.89 9.15
N LYS A 14 14.02 18.46 7.94
CA LYS A 14 14.03 19.92 7.71
C LYS A 14 12.87 20.65 8.39
N ARG A 15 11.76 19.96 8.65
CA ARG A 15 10.54 20.50 9.28
C ARG A 15 10.41 20.14 10.75
N ASN A 16 11.37 19.41 11.31
CA ASN A 16 11.29 18.84 12.65
C ASN A 16 10.01 18.00 12.87
N TRP A 17 9.52 17.33 11.83
CA TRP A 17 8.30 16.53 11.88
C TRP A 17 8.54 15.10 12.38
N GLU A 18 9.80 14.70 12.51
CA GLU A 18 10.15 13.36 12.99
C GLU A 18 9.58 13.06 14.39
N GLN A 19 9.34 14.09 15.21
CA GLN A 19 8.68 13.95 16.52
C GLN A 19 7.25 13.38 16.43
N PHE A 20 6.57 13.53 15.29
CA PHE A 20 5.22 13.02 15.07
C PHE A 20 5.22 11.62 14.45
N HIS A 21 6.38 11.13 14.00
CA HIS A 21 6.53 9.88 13.25
C HIS A 21 6.70 8.66 14.17
N SER A 22 5.90 8.56 15.22
CA SER A 22 5.83 7.31 15.99
C SER A 22 5.24 6.18 15.12
N PRO A 23 5.60 4.90 15.34
CA PRO A 23 5.04 3.79 14.57
C PRO A 23 3.51 3.76 14.56
N LYS A 24 2.89 4.09 15.70
CA LYS A 24 1.43 4.20 15.83
C LYS A 24 0.85 5.27 14.90
N ASN A 25 1.44 6.47 14.88
CA ASN A 25 0.95 7.57 14.07
C ASN A 25 1.14 7.29 12.58
N LEU A 26 2.26 6.70 12.20
CA LEU A 26 2.53 6.32 10.80
C LEU A 26 1.58 5.22 10.32
N ALA A 27 1.28 4.22 11.16
CA ALA A 27 0.29 3.19 10.84
C ALA A 27 -1.12 3.79 10.71
N ALA A 28 -1.47 4.75 11.57
CA ALA A 28 -2.74 5.47 11.48
C ALA A 28 -2.83 6.28 10.18
N ALA A 29 -1.80 7.05 9.84
CA ALA A 29 -1.74 7.83 8.60
C ALA A 29 -1.87 6.91 7.37
N LEU A 30 -1.12 5.81 7.32
CA LEU A 30 -1.24 4.81 6.24
C LEU A 30 -2.68 4.29 6.09
N SER A 31 -3.39 4.06 7.20
CA SER A 31 -4.78 3.62 7.16
C SER A 31 -5.74 4.69 6.64
N VAL A 32 -5.44 5.97 6.87
CA VAL A 32 -6.22 7.09 6.32
C VAL A 32 -6.04 7.12 4.81
N GLU A 33 -4.82 7.12 4.29
CA GLU A 33 -4.58 7.15 2.83
C GLU A 33 -5.17 5.93 2.11
N ALA A 34 -5.14 4.76 2.75
CA ALA A 34 -5.83 3.58 2.23
C ALA A 34 -7.36 3.75 2.15
N SER A 35 -7.93 4.53 3.06
CA SER A 35 -9.36 4.87 3.06
C SER A 35 -9.69 5.93 2.02
N GLU A 36 -8.81 6.92 1.80
CA GLU A 36 -8.94 7.92 0.73
C GLU A 36 -8.88 7.24 -0.65
N LEU A 37 -7.96 6.28 -0.84
CA LEU A 37 -7.94 5.44 -2.03
C LEU A 37 -9.27 4.71 -2.25
N LEU A 38 -9.84 4.11 -1.19
CA LEU A 38 -11.11 3.40 -1.25
C LEU A 38 -12.27 4.33 -1.63
N GLU A 39 -12.28 5.57 -1.14
CA GLU A 39 -13.33 6.55 -1.40
C GLU A 39 -13.53 6.80 -2.89
N ILE A 40 -12.45 6.80 -3.67
CA ILE A 40 -12.49 6.98 -5.13
C ILE A 40 -13.36 5.90 -5.82
N PHE A 41 -13.37 4.68 -5.27
CA PHE A 41 -14.09 3.53 -5.83
C PHE A 41 -15.47 3.31 -5.22
N MET A 42 -15.79 3.94 -4.08
CA MET A 42 -16.97 3.64 -3.26
C MET A 42 -18.31 3.69 -4.03
N TRP A 43 -18.41 4.56 -5.04
CA TRP A 43 -19.64 4.75 -5.82
C TRP A 43 -19.54 4.27 -7.28
N LEU A 44 -18.45 3.60 -7.64
CA LEU A 44 -18.25 3.08 -8.99
C LEU A 44 -18.96 1.74 -9.16
N LYS A 45 -19.56 1.54 -10.33
CA LYS A 45 -19.94 0.19 -10.78
C LYS A 45 -18.68 -0.58 -11.15
N SER A 46 -18.71 -1.90 -11.01
CA SER A 46 -17.56 -2.79 -11.23
C SER A 46 -16.98 -2.74 -12.64
N ASP A 47 -17.75 -2.34 -13.64
CA ASP A 47 -17.37 -2.22 -15.04
C ASP A 47 -17.09 -0.77 -15.50
N GLN A 48 -17.22 0.20 -14.60
CA GLN A 48 -17.08 1.61 -14.94
C GLN A 48 -15.59 2.00 -15.04
N PRO A 49 -15.13 2.56 -16.19
CA PRO A 49 -13.76 3.05 -16.29
C PRO A 49 -13.55 4.31 -15.45
N LEU A 50 -12.35 4.47 -14.91
CA LEU A 50 -11.94 5.69 -14.22
C LEU A 50 -11.84 6.86 -15.21
N THR A 51 -12.36 8.02 -14.82
CA THR A 51 -12.06 9.28 -15.50
C THR A 51 -10.58 9.65 -15.32
N PRO A 52 -10.00 10.52 -16.17
CA PRO A 52 -8.63 10.99 -15.99
C PRO A 52 -8.35 11.60 -14.60
N THR A 53 -9.32 12.33 -14.06
CA THR A 53 -9.24 12.91 -12.70
C THR A 53 -9.21 11.83 -11.63
N GLN A 54 -10.11 10.83 -11.70
CA GLN A 54 -10.11 9.73 -10.75
C GLN A 54 -8.82 8.91 -10.82
N LEU A 55 -8.30 8.68 -12.03
CA LEU A 55 -7.02 7.99 -12.23
C LEU A 55 -5.86 8.78 -11.61
N GLN A 56 -5.87 10.11 -11.74
CA GLN A 56 -4.87 10.95 -11.08
C GLN A 56 -4.96 10.85 -9.56
N ASN A 57 -6.16 10.95 -8.99
CA ASN A 57 -6.36 10.79 -7.55
C ASN A 57 -5.87 9.41 -7.07
N VAL A 58 -6.19 8.32 -7.79
CA VAL A 58 -5.68 6.98 -7.45
C VAL A 58 -4.15 6.95 -7.40
N ARG A 59 -3.48 7.62 -8.34
CA ARG A 59 -2.02 7.68 -8.37
C ARG A 59 -1.46 8.44 -7.18
N ASP A 60 -2.13 9.51 -6.76
CA ASP A 60 -1.73 10.32 -5.61
C ASP A 60 -1.88 9.50 -4.31
N GLU A 61 -3.04 8.88 -4.07
CA GLU A 61 -3.26 8.05 -2.88
C GLU A 61 -2.35 6.83 -2.82
N MET A 62 -2.09 6.16 -3.95
CA MET A 62 -1.11 5.07 -4.00
C MET A 62 0.30 5.54 -3.65
N GLY A 63 0.64 6.78 -4.02
CA GLY A 63 1.89 7.44 -3.67
C GLY A 63 2.01 7.66 -2.16
N ASP A 64 0.96 8.20 -1.54
CA ASP A 64 0.94 8.49 -0.11
C ASP A 64 0.97 7.21 0.73
N ILE A 65 0.20 6.18 0.36
CA ILE A 65 0.29 4.84 0.98
C ILE A 65 1.73 4.32 0.93
N TYR A 66 2.39 4.42 -0.23
CA TYR A 66 3.77 3.95 -0.39
C TYR A 66 4.75 4.74 0.47
N LEU A 67 4.61 6.08 0.54
CA LEU A 67 5.48 6.94 1.35
C LEU A 67 5.34 6.64 2.84
N TYR A 68 4.12 6.49 3.36
CA TYR A 68 3.92 6.13 4.77
C TYR A 68 4.39 4.73 5.10
N LEU A 69 4.18 3.75 4.20
CA LEU A 69 4.69 2.39 4.39
C LEU A 69 6.21 2.37 4.45
N LEU A 70 6.87 3.07 3.51
CA LEU A 70 8.32 3.19 3.48
C LEU A 70 8.87 3.87 4.75
N ARG A 71 8.18 4.92 5.25
CA ARG A 71 8.60 5.59 6.48
C ARG A 71 8.37 4.74 7.72
N LEU A 72 7.26 3.99 7.78
CA LEU A 72 6.99 3.07 8.88
C LEU A 72 8.04 1.95 8.92
N ALA A 73 8.37 1.36 7.77
CA ALA A 73 9.42 0.36 7.66
C ALA A 73 10.78 0.92 8.12
N ASP A 74 11.11 2.13 7.71
CA ASP A 74 12.33 2.83 8.12
C ASP A 74 12.41 3.06 9.64
N VAL A 75 11.34 3.59 10.26
CA VAL A 75 11.29 3.80 11.72
C VAL A 75 11.38 2.49 12.51
N LEU A 76 10.85 1.39 11.96
CA LEU A 76 10.89 0.06 12.57
C LEU A 76 12.15 -0.75 12.19
N ASN A 77 13.04 -0.22 11.36
CA ASN A 77 14.19 -0.93 10.80
C ASN A 77 13.82 -2.25 10.08
N ILE A 78 12.73 -2.23 9.32
CA ILE A 78 12.26 -3.36 8.52
C ILE A 78 12.79 -3.22 7.08
N ASP A 79 13.44 -4.25 6.57
CA ASP A 79 13.67 -4.39 5.13
C ASP A 79 12.36 -4.80 4.45
N LEU A 80 11.68 -3.82 3.86
CA LEU A 80 10.37 -4.02 3.24
C LEU A 80 10.45 -4.95 2.02
N LEU A 81 11.57 -4.97 1.30
CA LEU A 81 11.75 -5.83 0.14
C LEU A 81 11.88 -7.29 0.59
N GLU A 82 12.69 -7.55 1.61
CA GLU A 82 12.82 -8.89 2.17
C GLU A 82 11.51 -9.38 2.79
N ALA A 83 10.83 -8.54 3.58
CA ALA A 83 9.53 -8.86 4.15
C ALA A 83 8.49 -9.21 3.07
N THR A 84 8.54 -8.53 1.92
CA THR A 84 7.67 -8.80 0.77
C THR A 84 8.01 -10.14 0.10
N ARG A 85 9.31 -10.45 -0.08
CA ARG A 85 9.76 -11.74 -0.63
C ARG A 85 9.31 -12.91 0.24
N GLU A 86 9.51 -12.82 1.56
CA GLU A 86 9.05 -13.84 2.49
C GLU A 86 7.53 -14.00 2.48
N LYS A 87 6.79 -12.89 2.41
CA LYS A 87 5.33 -12.93 2.33
C LYS A 87 4.86 -13.59 1.03
N PHE A 88 5.51 -13.29 -0.09
CA PHE A 88 5.18 -13.85 -1.40
C PHE A 88 5.38 -15.37 -1.41
N ALA A 89 6.51 -15.88 -0.91
CA ALA A 89 6.76 -17.32 -0.78
C ALA A 89 5.67 -18.03 0.05
N LYS A 90 5.22 -17.42 1.16
CA LYS A 90 4.10 -17.94 1.97
C LYS A 90 2.76 -17.93 1.22
N VAL A 91 2.54 -16.95 0.34
CA VAL A 91 1.33 -16.87 -0.50
C VAL A 91 1.35 -17.97 -1.57
N GLU A 92 2.49 -18.20 -2.22
CA GLU A 92 2.66 -19.27 -3.21
C GLU A 92 2.43 -20.66 -2.60
N GLU A 93 2.94 -20.91 -1.39
CA GLU A 93 2.71 -22.16 -0.66
C GLU A 93 1.23 -22.34 -0.30
N LYS A 94 0.57 -21.26 0.15
CA LYS A 94 -0.84 -21.30 0.55
C LYS A 94 -1.77 -21.51 -0.64
N TYR A 95 -1.52 -20.81 -1.75
CA TYR A 95 -2.34 -20.81 -2.96
C TYR A 95 -1.58 -21.45 -4.13
N THR A 96 -1.46 -22.77 -4.08
CA THR A 96 -0.95 -23.54 -5.22
C THR A 96 -1.81 -23.33 -6.47
N LEU A 97 -1.26 -23.60 -7.65
CA LEU A 97 -1.99 -23.49 -8.93
C LEU A 97 -3.31 -24.28 -8.90
N GLU A 98 -3.27 -25.48 -8.32
CA GLU A 98 -4.44 -26.34 -8.15
C GLU A 98 -5.54 -25.68 -7.29
N LYS A 99 -5.18 -25.18 -6.10
CA LYS A 99 -6.11 -24.47 -5.20
C LYS A 99 -6.65 -23.19 -5.83
N SER A 100 -5.82 -22.47 -6.59
CA SER A 100 -6.22 -21.25 -7.29
C SER A 100 -7.25 -21.53 -8.37
N LEU A 101 -7.04 -22.59 -9.18
CA LEU A 101 -7.98 -23.02 -10.20
C LEU A 101 -9.30 -23.55 -9.61
N GLU A 102 -9.24 -24.23 -8.46
CA GLU A 102 -10.43 -24.68 -7.74
C GLU A 102 -11.25 -23.49 -7.20
N LEU A 103 -10.59 -22.49 -6.61
CA LEU A 103 -11.23 -21.26 -6.15
C LEU A 103 -11.88 -20.50 -7.31
N THR A 104 -11.19 -20.35 -8.45
CA THR A 104 -11.77 -19.71 -9.65
C THR A 104 -13.03 -20.43 -10.12
N ARG A 105 -13.02 -21.77 -10.20
CA ARG A 105 -14.21 -22.55 -10.59
C ARG A 105 -15.38 -22.31 -9.65
N SER A 106 -15.13 -22.22 -8.34
CA SER A 106 -16.17 -21.97 -7.34
C SER A 106 -16.81 -20.58 -7.43
N LEU A 107 -16.05 -19.57 -7.88
CA LEU A 107 -16.52 -18.18 -8.02
C LEU A 107 -17.20 -17.90 -9.37
N THR A 108 -16.99 -18.76 -10.38
CA THR A 108 -17.58 -18.63 -11.72
C THR A 108 -18.80 -19.55 -11.95
N HIS A 109 -19.34 -20.19 -10.91
CA HIS A 109 -20.52 -21.06 -10.98
C HIS A 109 -21.79 -20.44 -10.34
N THR A 110 -21.89 -19.11 -10.38
CA THR A 110 -23.14 -18.33 -10.23
C THR A 110 -23.40 -17.57 -11.50
#